data_AF-A0A3C0JM59-F1
#
_entry.id   AF-A0A3C0JM59-F1
#
_cell.length_a   1.000
_cell.length_b   1.000
_cell.length_c   1.000
_cell.angle_alpha   90.00
_cell.angle_beta   90.00
_cell.angle_gamma   90.00
#
_symmetry.space_group_name_H-M   'P 1'
#
loop_
_entity.id
_entity.type
_entity.pdbx_description
1 polymer ?
#
loop_
_entity_poly.entity_id
_entity_poly.type
_entity_poly.pdbx_seq_one_letter_code
_entity_poly.pdbx_strand_id
1 'polypeptide(L)'
;LRGRKRQTGQSLYYPRVMMRALSQVLTEEYSEYGVHVANVVIDGTIDSPGTRATQKGQEQPDMIINPVKIAEAFYYLHTQDRSCWTHELQLTPFPTKPAY
;
A
#
# COMPACT_ATOMS: atom_id res chain seq x y z
N LEU A 1 18.30 20.89 -13.05
CA LEU A 1 17.25 20.52 -12.08
C LEU A 1 15.86 20.97 -12.54
N ARG A 2 15.43 20.63 -13.77
CA ARG A 2 14.05 20.90 -14.21
C ARG A 2 13.19 19.73 -13.73
N GLY A 3 12.45 19.96 -12.64
CA GLY A 3 11.51 18.99 -12.08
C GLY A 3 10.47 18.62 -13.13
N ARG A 4 10.37 17.32 -13.40
CA ARG A 4 9.32 16.74 -14.26
C ARG A 4 7.96 17.23 -13.75
N LYS A 5 7.11 17.73 -14.64
CA LYS A 5 5.75 18.18 -14.29
C LYS A 5 5.00 17.02 -13.65
N ARG A 6 4.83 17.09 -12.32
CA ARG A 6 4.14 16.04 -11.55
C ARG A 6 2.64 16.13 -11.85
N GLN A 7 2.02 15.00 -12.16
CA GLN A 7 0.55 14.95 -12.32
C GLN A 7 -0.10 15.09 -10.94
N THR A 8 -1.26 15.74 -10.87
CA THR A 8 -2.09 15.83 -9.65
C THR A 8 -2.32 14.41 -9.12
N GLY A 9 -1.88 14.13 -7.88
CA GLY A 9 -1.81 12.79 -7.29
C GLY A 9 -0.39 12.23 -7.09
N GLN A 10 0.66 12.87 -7.63
CA GLN A 10 2.07 12.45 -7.45
C GLN A 10 2.79 13.11 -6.24
N SER A 11 2.04 13.69 -5.29
CA SER A 11 2.59 14.17 -4.02
C SER A 11 2.31 13.15 -2.92
N LEU A 12 2.98 11.98 -3.00
CA LEU A 12 2.76 10.86 -2.07
C LEU A 12 3.93 10.61 -1.12
N TYR A 13 5.05 11.32 -1.26
CA TYR A 13 6.22 11.09 -0.41
C TYR A 13 5.96 11.48 1.05
N TYR A 14 5.49 12.71 1.30
CA TYR A 14 5.22 13.17 2.67
C TYR A 14 4.12 12.37 3.37
N PRO A 15 2.95 12.10 2.74
CA PRO A 15 1.93 11.27 3.37
C PRO A 15 2.42 9.86 3.67
N ARG A 16 3.18 9.21 2.77
CA ARG A 16 3.68 7.84 3.00
C ARG A 16 4.64 7.78 4.18
N VAL A 17 5.60 8.71 4.26
CA VAL A 17 6.57 8.76 5.37
C VAL A 17 5.87 9.07 6.69
N MET A 18 4.92 10.02 6.71
CA MET A 18 4.16 10.36 7.92
C MET A 18 3.30 9.20 8.41
N MET A 19 2.61 8.49 7.51
CA MET A 19 1.80 7.32 7.88
C MET A 19 2.65 6.18 8.44
N ARG A 20 3.83 5.95 7.85
CA ARG A 20 4.81 4.97 8.37
C ARG A 20 5.26 5.35 9.78
N ALA A 21 5.67 6.60 9.98
CA ALA A 21 6.09 7.08 11.30
C ALA A 21 4.96 6.99 12.34
N LEU A 22 3.73 7.38 11.97
CA LEU A 22 2.56 7.25 12.83
C LEU A 22 2.30 5.79 13.24
N SER A 23 2.37 4.87 12.28
CA SER A 23 2.19 3.44 12.56
C SER A 23 3.25 2.89 13.50
N GLN A 24 4.49 3.35 13.40
CA GLN A 24 5.58 2.95 14.29
C GLN A 24 5.34 3.43 15.72
N VAL A 25 5.00 4.71 15.90
CA VAL A 25 4.67 5.27 17.23
C VAL A 25 3.48 4.53 17.84
N LEU A 26 2.43 4.26 17.07
CA LEU A 26 1.29 3.48 17.56
C LEU A 26 1.66 2.03 17.91
N THR A 27 2.61 1.44 17.20
CA THR A 27 3.10 0.09 17.53
C THR A 27 3.85 0.11 18.86
N GLU A 28 4.74 1.09 19.06
CA GLU A 28 5.50 1.24 20.31
C GLU A 28 4.56 1.41 21.51
N GLU A 29 3.54 2.26 21.40
CA GLU A 29 2.62 2.53 22.51
C GLU A 29 1.61 1.40 22.75
N TYR A 30 1.07 0.78 21.70
CA TYR A 30 -0.06 -0.14 21.85
C TYR A 30 0.31 -1.64 21.84
N SER A 31 1.55 -1.98 21.49
CA SER A 31 2.00 -3.38 21.44
C SER A 31 1.94 -4.07 22.80
N GLU A 32 2.22 -3.36 23.91
CA GLU A 32 2.14 -3.91 25.27
C GLU A 32 0.71 -4.31 25.69
N TYR A 33 -0.31 -3.69 25.08
CA TYR A 33 -1.72 -4.02 25.29
C TYR A 33 -2.21 -5.13 24.35
N GLY A 34 -1.31 -5.74 23.58
CA GLY A 34 -1.63 -6.80 22.63
C GLY A 34 -2.35 -6.31 21.37
N VAL A 35 -2.19 -5.03 21.00
CA VAL A 35 -2.73 -4.45 19.76
C VAL A 35 -1.72 -4.60 18.64
N HIS A 36 -2.12 -5.29 17.56
CA HIS A 36 -1.33 -5.40 16.35
C HIS A 36 -1.60 -4.21 15.42
N VAL A 37 -0.58 -3.40 15.17
CA VAL A 37 -0.64 -2.26 14.26
C VAL A 37 0.21 -2.57 13.02
N ALA A 38 -0.37 -2.37 11.82
CA ALA A 38 0.30 -2.61 10.55
C ALA A 38 0.01 -1.49 9.54
N ASN A 39 1.04 -1.01 8.87
CA ASN A 39 0.95 -0.06 7.77
C ASN A 39 0.91 -0.79 6.42
N VAL A 40 -0.21 -0.70 5.70
CA VAL A 40 -0.40 -1.35 4.39
C VAL A 40 -0.25 -0.33 3.28
N VAL A 41 0.80 -0.49 2.46
CA VAL A 41 1.11 0.39 1.33
C VAL A 41 0.67 -0.28 0.03
N ILE A 42 -0.34 0.30 -0.62
CA ILE A 42 -0.78 -0.16 -1.95
C ILE A 42 -0.15 0.77 -2.99
N ASP A 43 0.87 0.28 -3.68
CA ASP A 43 1.71 1.02 -4.62
C ASP A 43 1.38 0.65 -6.06
N GLY A 44 0.12 0.87 -6.45
CA GLY A 44 -0.36 0.57 -7.80
C GLY A 44 -1.79 1.00 -7.99
N THR A 45 -2.29 0.80 -9.22
CA THR A 45 -3.66 1.18 -9.54
C THR A 45 -4.60 0.03 -9.19
N ILE A 46 -5.63 0.27 -8.38
CA ILE A 46 -6.57 -0.78 -7.96
C ILE A 46 -7.62 -1.00 -9.05
N ASP A 47 -7.98 -2.26 -9.29
CA ASP A 47 -9.03 -2.61 -10.23
C ASP A 47 -10.39 -2.06 -9.76
N SER A 48 -10.96 -1.17 -10.55
CA SER A 48 -12.26 -0.57 -10.31
C SER A 48 -12.94 -0.28 -11.66
N PRO A 49 -14.28 -0.14 -11.71
CA PRO A 49 -14.98 0.24 -12.93
C PRO A 49 -14.41 1.52 -13.59
N GLY A 50 -14.01 2.51 -12.79
CA GLY A 50 -13.39 3.75 -13.31
C GLY A 50 -11.96 3.56 -13.81
N THR A 51 -11.20 2.67 -13.16
CA THR A 51 -9.84 2.33 -13.58
C THR A 51 -9.84 1.61 -14.94
N ARG A 52 -10.76 0.66 -15.12
CA ARG A 52 -10.91 -0.12 -16.37
C ARG A 52 -11.42 0.73 -17.55
N ALA A 53 -12.13 1.81 -17.28
CA ALA A 53 -12.58 2.76 -18.29
C ALA A 53 -11.46 3.71 -18.79
N THR A 54 -10.31 3.74 -18.10
CA THR A 54 -9.17 4.58 -18.50
C THR A 54 -8.34 3.88 -19.59
N GLN A 55 -7.82 4.62 -20.57
CA GLN A 55 -6.96 4.06 -21.65
C GLN A 55 -5.81 3.20 -21.10
N LYS A 56 -5.12 3.68 -20.06
CA LYS A 56 -4.05 2.93 -19.39
C LYS A 56 -4.49 1.60 -18.79
N GLY A 57 -5.74 1.52 -18.31
CA GLY A 57 -6.28 0.29 -17.74
C GLY A 57 -6.61 -0.76 -18.79
N GLN A 58 -6.88 -0.34 -20.03
CA GLN A 58 -7.11 -1.24 -21.16
C GLN A 58 -5.80 -1.69 -21.80
N GLU A 59 -4.82 -0.80 -21.88
CA GLU A 59 -3.51 -1.07 -22.51
C GLU A 59 -2.55 -1.84 -21.60
N GLN A 60 -2.66 -1.71 -20.28
CA GLN A 60 -1.72 -2.30 -19.31
C GLN A 60 -2.45 -3.00 -18.15
N PRO A 61 -3.09 -4.15 -18.40
CA PRO A 61 -3.82 -4.88 -17.36
C PRO A 61 -2.91 -5.34 -16.21
N ASP A 62 -1.64 -5.66 -16.49
CA ASP A 62 -0.67 -6.13 -15.49
C ASP A 62 -0.25 -5.04 -14.47
N MET A 63 -0.55 -3.77 -14.76
CA MET A 63 -0.32 -2.65 -13.84
C MET A 63 -1.46 -2.48 -12.82
N ILE A 64 -2.56 -3.24 -12.99
CA ILE A 64 -3.76 -3.14 -12.16
C ILE A 64 -3.73 -4.23 -11.09
N ILE A 65 -3.86 -3.81 -9.83
CA ILE A 65 -3.91 -4.72 -8.69
C ILE A 65 -5.34 -5.24 -8.53
N ASN A 66 -5.47 -6.55 -8.46
CA ASN A 66 -6.74 -7.21 -8.13
C ASN A 66 -7.12 -6.93 -6.66
N PRO A 67 -8.29 -6.31 -6.38
CA PRO A 67 -8.75 -5.99 -5.03
C PRO A 67 -8.95 -7.24 -4.16
N VAL A 68 -9.24 -8.40 -4.73
CA VAL A 68 -9.32 -9.67 -3.98
C VAL A 68 -7.98 -10.02 -3.37
N LYS A 69 -6.86 -9.78 -4.08
CA LYS A 69 -5.51 -10.01 -3.55
C LYS A 69 -5.11 -9.01 -2.48
N ILE A 70 -5.64 -7.79 -2.53
CA ILE A 70 -5.52 -6.82 -1.44
C ILE A 70 -6.27 -7.34 -0.21
N ALA A 71 -7.51 -7.82 -0.38
CA ALA A 71 -8.29 -8.38 0.73
C ALA A 71 -7.61 -9.62 1.36
N GLU A 72 -7.03 -10.51 0.56
CA GLU A 72 -6.23 -11.64 1.05
C GLU A 72 -5.04 -11.17 1.91
N ALA A 73 -4.38 -10.07 1.55
CA ALA A 73 -3.29 -9.50 2.33
C ALA A 73 -3.75 -8.94 3.69
N PHE A 74 -4.93 -8.29 3.74
CA PHE A 74 -5.53 -7.88 5.01
C PHE A 74 -5.95 -9.08 5.87
N TYR A 75 -6.50 -10.13 5.24
CA TYR A 75 -6.84 -11.37 5.94
C TYR A 75 -5.60 -12.05 6.51
N TYR A 76 -4.51 -12.12 5.74
CA TYR A 76 -3.21 -12.61 6.20
C TYR A 76 -2.77 -11.89 7.48
N LEU A 77 -2.76 -10.55 7.48
CA LEU A 77 -2.39 -9.74 8.65
C LEU A 77 -3.28 -10.03 9.86
N HIS A 78 -4.60 -10.15 9.64
CA HIS A 78 -5.55 -10.44 10.71
C HIS A 78 -5.35 -11.83 11.33
N THR A 79 -4.94 -12.82 10.54
CA THR A 79 -4.78 -14.21 10.97
C THR A 79 -3.39 -14.56 11.51
N GLN A 80 -2.46 -13.60 11.60
CA GLN A 80 -1.10 -13.88 12.08
C GLN A 80 -1.09 -14.36 13.53
N ASP A 81 -0.21 -15.33 13.81
CA ASP A 81 0.03 -15.77 15.18
C ASP A 81 0.63 -14.62 16.02
N ARG A 82 0.29 -14.58 17.31
CA ARG A 82 0.79 -13.57 18.25
C ARG A 82 2.30 -13.59 18.40
N SER A 83 2.98 -14.68 18.03
CA SER A 83 4.44 -14.76 18.04
C SER A 83 5.11 -13.95 16.94
N CYS A 84 4.40 -13.61 15.85
CA CYS A 84 5.02 -13.07 14.64
C CYS A 84 4.08 -12.06 13.93
N TRP A 85 4.17 -10.80 14.30
CA TRP A 85 3.41 -9.71 13.69
C TRP A 85 4.18 -8.97 12.61
N THR A 86 3.49 -8.73 11.49
CA THR A 86 3.99 -7.87 10.40
C THR A 86 3.51 -6.44 10.62
N HIS A 87 4.44 -5.49 10.70
CA HIS A 87 4.12 -4.07 10.93
C HIS A 87 4.08 -3.24 9.65
N GLU A 88 4.60 -3.76 8.54
CA GLU A 88 4.53 -3.11 7.24
C GLU A 88 4.37 -4.13 6.11
N LEU A 89 3.45 -3.85 5.19
CA LEU A 89 3.22 -4.67 4.01
C LEU A 89 3.05 -3.78 2.77
N GLN A 90 3.92 -3.95 1.77
CA GLN A 90 3.85 -3.20 0.51
C GLN A 90 3.39 -4.11 -0.63
N LEU A 91 2.29 -3.73 -1.29
CA LEU A 91 1.72 -4.40 -2.45
C LEU A 91 2.01 -3.56 -3.69
N THR A 92 2.86 -4.09 -4.58
CA THR A 92 3.26 -3.43 -5.82
C THR A 92 2.95 -4.35 -7.01
N PRO A 93 2.42 -3.85 -8.13
CA PRO A 93 2.24 -4.65 -9.34
C PRO A 93 3.58 -5.18 -9.85
N PHE A 94 3.58 -6.40 -10.40
CA PHE A 94 4.75 -7.05 -11.01
C PHE A 94 5.60 -6.14 -11.92
N PRO A 95 5.02 -5.38 -12.88
CA PRO A 95 5.82 -4.54 -13.79
C PRO A 95 6.36 -3.25 -13.16
N THR A 96 5.94 -2.91 -11.93
CA THR A 96 6.29 -1.65 -11.28
C THR A 96 7.46 -1.83 -10.31
N LYS A 97 8.45 -0.94 -10.39
CA LYS A 97 9.52 -0.87 -9.39
C LYS A 97 8.97 -0.28 -8.09
N PRO A 98 9.07 -0.97 -6.95
CA PRO A 98 8.61 -0.44 -5.66
C PRO A 98 9.30 0.89 -5.33
N ALA A 99 8.51 1.86 -4.87
CA ALA A 99 9.02 3.08 -4.26
C ALA A 99 9.03 2.94 -2.74
N TYR A 100 10.15 3.26 -2.10
CA TYR A 100 10.33 3.20 -0.64
C TYR A 100 10.35 4.59 0.00
#